data_AF-A0A662VZ39-F1
#
_entry.id   AF-A0A662VZ39-F1
#
_cell.length_a   1.000
_cell.length_b   1.000
_cell.length_c   1.000
_cell.angle_alpha   90.00
_cell.angle_beta   90.00
_cell.angle_gamma   90.00
#
_symmetry.space_group_name_H-M   'P 1'
#
loop_
_entity.id
_entity.type
_entity.pdbx_description
1 polymer ?
#
loop_
_entity_poly.entity_id
_entity_poly.type
_entity_poly.pdbx_seq_one_letter_code
_entity_poly.pdbx_strand_id
1 'polypeptide(L)'
;MKYILVINYGSDAERKRIDYAVERWSGRIKAAKPRGTVLIVEASEEVNAFLEDLHSRLEVDERSKDEKIQVYKAEIVRPRVEVRRKDISYETREDAASVEKFARYLISKLGGSYEYSAGPFKVYAAYTKKGHAKIGVSIKGNEKTKIRIFVEGYGEVVDFIAKRIDEEFRIFLGGV
;
A
#
# COMPACT_ATOMS: atom_id res chain seq x y z
N MET A 1 24.92 -6.02 1.96
CA MET A 1 23.77 -6.83 1.49
C MET A 1 22.86 -5.93 0.65
N LYS A 2 22.39 -6.39 -0.52
CA LYS A 2 21.47 -5.66 -1.40
C LYS A 2 20.14 -6.43 -1.47
N TYR A 3 19.04 -5.72 -1.66
CA TYR A 3 17.73 -6.34 -1.91
C TYR A 3 17.34 -6.11 -3.37
N ILE A 4 16.80 -7.15 -4.02
CA ILE A 4 16.10 -7.02 -5.30
C ILE A 4 14.61 -7.03 -4.99
N LEU A 5 13.91 -5.97 -5.39
CA LEU A 5 12.46 -5.85 -5.19
C LEU A 5 11.78 -6.04 -6.55
N VAL A 6 11.01 -7.11 -6.70
CA VAL A 6 10.12 -7.34 -7.85
C VAL A 6 8.73 -6.88 -7.45
N ILE A 7 8.24 -5.79 -8.03
CA ILE A 7 6.97 -5.17 -7.67
C ILE A 7 6.01 -5.28 -8.83
N ASN A 8 5.00 -6.14 -8.69
CA ASN A 8 3.90 -6.24 -9.65
C ASN A 8 2.88 -5.12 -9.38
N TYR A 9 2.43 -4.46 -10.43
CA TYR A 9 1.36 -3.46 -10.38
C TYR A 9 0.35 -3.74 -11.48
N GLY A 10 -0.93 -3.51 -11.20
CA GLY A 10 -2.03 -3.77 -12.14
C GLY A 10 -2.44 -2.55 -12.96
N SER A 11 -1.91 -1.36 -12.66
CA SER A 11 -2.28 -0.12 -13.35
C SER A 11 -1.14 0.91 -13.43
N ASP A 12 -1.22 1.83 -14.39
CA ASP A 12 -0.30 2.98 -14.48
C ASP A 12 -0.39 3.89 -13.24
N ALA A 13 -1.57 4.00 -12.63
CA ALA A 13 -1.76 4.73 -11.39
C ALA A 13 -0.96 4.10 -10.23
N GLU A 14 -0.94 2.77 -10.12
CA GLU A 14 -0.09 2.08 -9.16
C GLU A 14 1.40 2.26 -9.45
N ARG A 15 1.81 2.14 -10.71
CA ARG A 15 3.19 2.39 -11.13
C ARG A 15 3.67 3.77 -10.68
N LYS A 16 2.90 4.82 -10.97
CA LYS A 16 3.21 6.21 -10.56
C LYS A 16 3.33 6.36 -9.05
N ARG A 17 2.50 5.66 -8.27
CA ARG A 17 2.59 5.67 -6.79
C ARG A 17 3.86 4.99 -6.27
N ILE A 18 4.30 3.91 -6.92
CA ILE A 18 5.58 3.25 -6.62
C ILE A 18 6.74 4.19 -6.93
N ASP A 19 6.72 4.84 -8.10
CA ASP A 19 7.75 5.80 -8.51
C ASP A 19 7.88 6.94 -7.48
N TYR A 20 6.75 7.54 -7.08
CA TYR A 20 6.72 8.56 -6.05
C TYR A 20 7.23 8.08 -4.69
N ALA A 21 6.96 6.82 -4.32
CA ALA A 21 7.51 6.24 -3.09
C ALA A 21 9.03 6.14 -3.18
N VAL A 22 9.57 5.61 -4.28
CA VAL A 22 11.03 5.50 -4.49
C VAL A 22 11.70 6.88 -4.43
N GLU A 23 11.14 7.89 -5.09
CA GLU A 23 11.65 9.26 -5.06
C GLU A 23 11.71 9.83 -3.65
N ARG A 24 10.63 9.69 -2.86
CA ARG A 24 10.60 10.16 -1.44
C ARG A 24 11.66 9.49 -0.57
N TRP A 25 12.01 8.23 -0.87
CA TRP A 25 12.99 7.47 -0.11
C TRP A 25 14.42 7.60 -0.65
N SER A 26 14.64 8.22 -1.80
CA SER A 26 15.96 8.35 -2.45
C SER A 26 17.04 9.00 -1.58
N GLY A 27 16.66 9.92 -0.68
CA GLY A 27 17.58 10.53 0.30
C GLY A 27 17.87 9.69 1.54
N ARG A 28 17.16 8.58 1.74
CA ARG A 28 17.24 7.71 2.94
C ARG A 28 17.79 6.33 2.62
N ILE A 29 17.50 5.81 1.43
CA ILE A 29 17.99 4.52 0.94
C ILE A 29 18.64 4.70 -0.43
N LYS A 30 19.74 3.98 -0.66
CA LYS A 30 20.36 3.89 -1.99
C LYS A 30 19.57 2.88 -2.85
N ALA A 31 18.42 3.30 -3.35
CA ALA A 31 17.65 2.53 -4.32
C ALA A 31 18.12 2.89 -5.74
N ALA A 32 18.39 1.87 -6.56
CA ALA A 32 18.69 2.04 -7.97
C ALA A 32 17.73 1.17 -8.79
N LYS A 33 17.18 1.74 -9.87
CA LYS A 33 16.49 0.96 -10.90
C LYS A 33 17.54 0.55 -11.94
N PRO A 34 17.83 -0.75 -12.11
CA PRO A 34 18.73 -1.20 -13.16
C PRO A 34 18.26 -0.71 -14.53
N ARG A 35 19.20 -0.26 -15.36
CA ARG A 35 18.94 0.03 -16.77
C ARG A 35 19.16 -1.24 -17.58
N GLY A 36 18.35 -1.46 -18.62
CA GLY A 36 18.42 -2.66 -19.46
C GLY A 36 17.46 -3.76 -19.02
N THR A 37 17.79 -5.00 -19.36
CA THR A 37 16.96 -6.19 -19.11
C THR A 37 17.33 -6.85 -17.79
N VAL A 38 16.33 -7.16 -16.97
CA VAL A 38 16.50 -7.96 -15.75
C VAL A 38 15.83 -9.31 -15.97
N LEU A 39 16.59 -10.39 -15.79
CA LEU A 39 16.11 -11.77 -15.92
C LEU A 39 16.16 -12.46 -14.56
N ILE A 40 15.11 -13.23 -14.25
CA ILE A 40 15.11 -14.18 -13.13
C ILE A 40 15.22 -15.56 -13.76
N VAL A 41 16.37 -16.21 -13.54
CA VAL A 41 16.68 -17.53 -14.10
C VAL A 41 16.72 -18.53 -12.96
N GLU A 42 16.02 -19.65 -13.10
CA GLU A 42 16.08 -20.75 -12.15
C GLU A 42 17.47 -21.40 -12.20
N ALA A 43 17.98 -21.83 -11.04
CA ALA A 43 19.29 -22.48 -10.99
C ALA A 43 19.23 -23.83 -11.72
N SER A 44 20.05 -23.97 -12.78
CA SER A 44 20.20 -25.19 -13.56
C SER A 44 21.66 -25.37 -13.98
N GLU A 45 22.00 -26.57 -14.49
CA GLU A 45 23.34 -26.85 -15.02
C GLU A 45 23.66 -26.02 -16.28
N GLU A 46 22.63 -25.55 -16.99
CA GLU A 46 22.75 -24.79 -18.24
C GLU A 46 23.01 -23.30 -18.03
N VAL A 47 22.89 -22.78 -16.79
CA VAL A 47 23.05 -21.35 -16.50
C VAL A 47 24.41 -20.83 -16.98
N ASN A 48 25.48 -21.62 -16.86
CA ASN A 48 26.81 -21.22 -17.32
C ASN A 48 26.86 -21.10 -18.85
N ALA A 49 26.33 -22.09 -19.58
CA ALA A 49 26.26 -22.04 -21.04
C ALA A 49 25.42 -20.86 -21.54
N PHE A 50 24.32 -20.56 -20.84
CA PHE A 50 23.50 -19.37 -21.14
C PHE A 50 24.28 -18.07 -20.91
N LEU A 51 25.05 -17.95 -19.82
CA LEU A 51 25.89 -16.77 -19.56
C LEU A 51 27.00 -16.61 -20.60
N GLU A 52 27.60 -17.72 -21.06
CA GLU A 52 28.59 -17.71 -22.14
C GLU A 52 27.98 -17.20 -23.46
N ASP A 53 26.80 -17.71 -23.84
CA ASP A 53 26.07 -17.23 -25.02
C ASP A 53 25.75 -15.73 -24.91
N LEU A 54 25.27 -15.25 -23.75
CA LEU A 54 25.02 -13.83 -23.53
C LEU A 54 26.29 -12.98 -23.65
N HIS A 55 27.40 -13.41 -23.08
CA HIS A 55 28.68 -12.71 -23.20
C HIS A 55 29.18 -12.66 -24.65
N SER A 56 28.94 -13.70 -25.46
CA SER A 56 29.34 -13.73 -26.87
C SER A 56 28.55 -12.74 -27.75
N ARG A 57 27.32 -12.40 -27.36
CA ARG A 57 26.43 -11.50 -28.11
C ARG A 57 26.61 -10.03 -27.76
N LEU A 58 27.25 -9.73 -26.63
CA LEU A 58 27.47 -8.38 -26.15
C LEU A 58 28.90 -7.96 -26.46
N GLU A 59 29.11 -6.68 -26.78
CA GLU A 59 30.46 -6.10 -26.88
C GLU A 59 31.06 -6.01 -25.47
N VAL A 60 31.58 -7.12 -24.97
CA VAL A 60 32.15 -7.23 -23.63
C VAL A 60 33.67 -7.33 -23.75
N ASP A 61 34.37 -6.45 -23.05
CA ASP A 61 35.80 -6.58 -22.81
C ASP A 61 36.06 -6.90 -21.33
N GLU A 62 37.31 -7.23 -20.98
CA GLU A 62 37.68 -7.59 -19.59
C GLU A 62 37.35 -6.48 -18.57
N ARG A 63 37.25 -5.22 -19.00
CA ARG A 63 36.98 -4.08 -18.12
C ARG A 63 35.48 -3.84 -17.92
N SER A 64 34.67 -4.20 -18.91
CA SER A 64 33.22 -3.96 -18.94
C SER A 64 32.39 -5.21 -18.66
N LYS A 65 33.02 -6.39 -18.49
CA LYS A 65 32.35 -7.67 -18.22
C LYS A 65 31.35 -7.59 -17.07
N ASP A 66 31.81 -7.09 -15.93
CA ASP A 66 31.00 -6.99 -14.70
C ASP A 66 30.07 -5.76 -14.70
N GLU A 67 30.22 -4.86 -15.68
CA GLU A 67 29.32 -3.73 -15.88
C GLU A 67 28.15 -4.08 -16.81
N LYS A 68 28.40 -4.89 -17.85
CA LYS A 68 27.39 -5.29 -18.84
C LYS A 68 26.52 -6.45 -18.40
N ILE A 69 27.10 -7.46 -17.72
CA ILE A 69 26.34 -8.58 -17.15
C ILE A 69 26.62 -8.67 -15.66
N GLN A 70 25.59 -8.45 -14.85
CA GLN A 70 25.65 -8.60 -13.40
C GLN A 70 24.81 -9.79 -12.96
N VAL A 71 25.49 -10.80 -12.42
CA VAL A 71 24.84 -12.01 -11.90
C VAL A 71 24.71 -11.90 -10.38
N TYR A 72 23.48 -11.98 -9.88
CA TYR A 72 23.19 -11.97 -8.46
C TYR A 72 22.61 -13.31 -8.04
N LYS A 73 23.21 -13.95 -7.03
CA LYS A 73 22.54 -15.02 -6.30
C LYS A 73 21.56 -14.38 -5.32
N ALA A 74 20.27 -14.67 -5.47
CA ALA A 74 19.22 -14.11 -4.64
C ALA A 74 18.53 -15.21 -3.81
N GLU A 75 18.13 -14.85 -2.60
CA GLU A 75 17.30 -15.68 -1.73
C GLU A 75 15.97 -14.97 -1.51
N ILE A 76 14.87 -15.73 -1.52
CA ILE A 76 13.55 -15.19 -1.23
C ILE A 76 13.48 -14.86 0.25
N VAL A 77 13.51 -13.57 0.56
CA VAL A 77 13.26 -13.05 1.90
C VAL A 77 11.81 -12.57 2.00
N ARG A 78 11.17 -12.84 3.14
CA ARG A 78 9.82 -12.34 3.45
C ARG A 78 9.87 -11.46 4.70
N PRO A 79 10.29 -10.18 4.58
CA PRO A 79 10.27 -9.26 5.70
C PRO A 79 8.84 -9.15 6.25
N ARG A 80 8.71 -9.11 7.59
CA ARG A 80 7.40 -8.87 8.21
C ARG A 80 7.03 -7.41 8.03
N VAL A 81 6.08 -7.15 7.14
CA VAL A 81 5.39 -5.87 7.04
C VAL A 81 4.00 -6.08 7.61
N GLU A 82 3.75 -5.49 8.78
CA GLU A 82 2.50 -5.70 9.49
C GLU A 82 1.44 -4.71 9.01
N VAL A 83 0.26 -5.27 8.69
CA VAL A 83 -0.96 -4.48 8.53
C VAL A 83 -1.28 -3.85 9.88
N ARG A 84 -1.47 -2.54 9.89
CA ARG A 84 -1.95 -1.82 11.07
C ARG A 84 -3.46 -1.67 10.97
N ARG A 85 -4.14 -1.80 12.10
CA ARG A 85 -5.58 -1.56 12.24
C ARG A 85 -5.86 -0.66 13.42
N LYS A 86 -6.77 0.29 13.25
CA LYS A 86 -7.36 1.10 14.33
C LYS A 86 -8.87 0.98 14.28
N ASP A 87 -9.46 0.63 15.41
CA ASP A 87 -10.90 0.58 15.60
C ASP A 87 -11.35 1.82 16.39
N ILE A 88 -12.44 2.44 15.94
CA ILE A 88 -13.06 3.63 16.51
C ILE A 88 -14.54 3.30 16.72
N SER A 89 -15.08 3.64 17.89
CA SER A 89 -16.48 3.35 18.21
C SER A 89 -17.14 4.50 18.94
N TYR A 90 -18.42 4.72 18.62
CA TYR A 90 -19.26 5.71 19.27
C TYR A 90 -20.65 5.14 19.58
N GLU A 91 -21.30 5.75 20.55
CA GLU A 91 -22.74 5.64 20.77
C GLU A 91 -23.34 7.03 20.83
N THR A 92 -24.46 7.24 20.12
CA THR A 92 -25.13 8.54 20.04
C THR A 92 -26.65 8.39 20.07
N ARG A 93 -27.35 9.47 20.43
CA ARG A 93 -28.80 9.60 20.30
C ARG A 93 -29.22 10.09 18.91
N GLU A 94 -28.27 10.55 18.10
CA GLU A 94 -28.53 10.88 16.70
C GLU A 94 -29.09 9.66 15.97
N ASP A 95 -30.04 9.89 15.07
CA ASP A 95 -30.67 8.82 14.31
C ASP A 95 -29.67 8.20 13.32
N ALA A 96 -29.85 6.90 13.04
CA ALA A 96 -28.93 6.16 12.20
C ALA A 96 -28.82 6.73 10.78
N ALA A 97 -29.87 7.34 10.22
CA ALA A 97 -29.84 7.87 8.86
C ALA A 97 -29.00 9.15 8.79
N SER A 98 -29.06 10.02 9.79
CA SER A 98 -28.21 11.21 9.91
C SER A 98 -26.74 10.82 10.06
N VAL A 99 -26.45 9.83 10.90
CA VAL A 99 -25.09 9.28 11.06
C VAL A 99 -24.59 8.64 9.76
N GLU A 100 -25.42 7.90 9.03
CA GLU A 100 -25.04 7.32 7.73
C GLU A 100 -24.77 8.37 6.65
N LYS A 101 -25.54 9.47 6.64
CA LYS A 101 -25.28 10.61 5.73
C LYS A 101 -23.94 11.26 6.06
N PHE A 102 -23.67 11.52 7.34
CA PHE A 102 -22.40 12.10 7.76
C PHE A 102 -21.21 11.19 7.45
N ALA A 103 -21.31 9.89 7.76
CA ALA A 103 -20.26 8.93 7.46
C ALA A 103 -19.94 8.88 5.96
N ARG A 104 -20.95 8.86 5.09
CA ARG A 104 -20.75 8.92 3.62
C ARG A 104 -20.07 10.21 3.18
N TYR A 105 -20.52 11.35 3.70
CA TYR A 105 -19.89 12.64 3.42
C TYR A 105 -18.40 12.62 3.82
N LEU A 106 -18.09 12.16 5.03
CA LEU A 106 -16.73 12.13 5.55
C LEU A 106 -15.83 11.20 4.74
N ILE A 107 -16.31 10.00 4.40
CA ILE A 107 -15.55 9.06 3.56
C ILE A 107 -15.29 9.66 2.18
N SER A 108 -16.28 10.31 1.56
CA SER A 108 -16.10 11.01 0.29
C SER A 108 -15.08 12.15 0.39
N LYS A 109 -15.14 12.95 1.47
CA LYS A 109 -14.16 14.01 1.79
C LYS A 109 -12.73 13.47 1.95
N LEU A 110 -12.59 12.22 2.39
CA LEU A 110 -11.31 11.51 2.52
C LEU A 110 -10.85 10.84 1.20
N GLY A 111 -11.58 11.02 0.10
CA GLY A 111 -11.30 10.36 -1.18
C GLY A 111 -11.61 8.86 -1.15
N GLY A 112 -12.52 8.44 -0.28
CA GLY A 112 -12.93 7.06 -0.13
C GLY A 112 -13.94 6.62 -1.19
N SER A 113 -13.66 5.51 -1.86
CA SER A 113 -14.57 4.84 -2.79
C SER A 113 -15.08 3.54 -2.20
N TYR A 114 -16.38 3.27 -2.32
CA TYR A 114 -16.96 2.00 -1.88
C TYR A 114 -16.36 0.84 -2.68
N GLU A 115 -15.98 -0.24 -1.99
CA GLU A 115 -15.50 -1.47 -2.64
C GLU A 115 -16.51 -2.61 -2.49
N TYR A 116 -16.84 -2.98 -1.25
CA TYR A 116 -17.70 -4.11 -0.94
C TYR A 116 -18.31 -3.99 0.45
N SER A 117 -19.23 -4.89 0.79
CA SER A 117 -19.76 -5.06 2.14
C SER A 117 -19.26 -6.38 2.72
N ALA A 118 -18.80 -6.37 3.97
CA ALA A 118 -18.33 -7.55 4.69
C ALA A 118 -18.97 -7.63 6.07
N GLY A 119 -19.89 -8.59 6.23
CA GLY A 119 -20.70 -8.71 7.43
C GLY A 119 -21.45 -7.40 7.72
N PRO A 120 -21.30 -6.79 8.91
CA PRO A 120 -22.00 -5.56 9.25
C PRO A 120 -21.31 -4.28 8.75
N PHE A 121 -20.18 -4.38 8.04
CA PHE A 121 -19.38 -3.25 7.58
C PHE A 121 -19.56 -2.98 6.08
N LYS A 122 -19.79 -1.72 5.71
CA LYS A 122 -19.55 -1.20 4.37
C LYS A 122 -18.07 -0.81 4.28
N VAL A 123 -17.32 -1.38 3.34
CA VAL A 123 -15.87 -1.20 3.22
C VAL A 123 -15.55 -0.30 2.04
N TYR A 124 -14.66 0.66 2.28
CA TYR A 124 -14.24 1.69 1.35
C TYR A 124 -12.71 1.68 1.24
N ALA A 125 -12.17 1.92 0.05
CA ALA A 125 -10.76 2.19 -0.16
C ALA A 125 -10.52 3.70 -0.21
N ALA A 126 -9.53 4.17 0.54
CA ALA A 126 -9.11 5.57 0.56
C ALA A 126 -7.67 5.68 0.09
N TYR A 127 -7.45 6.54 -0.91
CA TYR A 127 -6.13 6.84 -1.46
C TYR A 127 -5.73 8.26 -1.08
N THR A 128 -4.67 8.37 -0.27
CA THR A 128 -4.17 9.66 0.21
C THR A 128 -2.71 9.85 -0.22
N LYS A 129 -2.19 11.07 -0.09
CA LYS A 129 -0.74 11.34 -0.23
C LYS A 129 0.12 10.55 0.77
N LYS A 130 -0.48 10.07 1.86
CA LYS A 130 0.16 9.30 2.94
C LYS A 130 0.15 7.79 2.70
N GLY A 131 -0.67 7.30 1.78
CA GLY A 131 -0.78 5.87 1.45
C GLY A 131 -2.21 5.45 1.13
N HIS A 132 -2.40 4.14 1.08
CA HIS A 132 -3.69 3.47 0.85
C HIS A 132 -4.16 2.79 2.12
N ALA A 133 -5.46 2.92 2.43
CA ALA A 133 -6.09 2.24 3.56
C ALA A 133 -7.53 1.84 3.24
N LYS A 134 -8.00 0.79 3.89
CA LYS A 134 -9.40 0.37 3.94
C LYS A 134 -10.08 1.00 5.13
N ILE A 135 -11.30 1.49 4.93
CA ILE A 135 -12.17 2.05 5.96
C ILE A 135 -13.43 1.20 5.99
N GLY A 136 -13.68 0.50 7.08
CA GLY A 136 -14.94 -0.21 7.28
C GLY A 136 -15.85 0.58 8.20
N VAL A 137 -17.11 0.77 7.83
CA VAL A 137 -18.11 1.47 8.65
C VAL A 137 -19.34 0.60 8.89
N SER A 138 -19.72 0.46 10.15
CA SER A 138 -20.93 -0.22 10.60
C SER A 138 -21.74 0.72 11.48
N ILE A 139 -22.99 0.95 11.10
CA ILE A 139 -23.93 1.81 11.83
C ILE A 139 -25.18 0.96 12.11
N LYS A 140 -25.58 0.89 13.37
CA LYS A 140 -26.79 0.18 13.80
C LYS A 140 -27.64 1.09 14.69
N GLY A 141 -28.86 1.37 14.26
CA GLY A 141 -29.84 2.13 15.05
C GLY A 141 -30.77 1.20 15.80
N ASN A 142 -30.72 1.24 17.14
CA ASN A 142 -31.74 0.72 18.04
C ASN A 142 -32.22 1.89 18.93
N GLU A 143 -32.20 1.76 20.26
CA GLU A 143 -32.45 2.87 21.21
C GLU A 143 -31.39 3.98 21.14
N LYS A 144 -30.15 3.59 20.84
CA LYS A 144 -29.02 4.47 20.52
C LYS A 144 -28.38 3.99 19.22
N THR A 145 -27.84 4.92 18.46
CA THR A 145 -27.07 4.58 17.26
C THR A 145 -25.65 4.19 17.65
N LYS A 146 -25.28 2.95 17.37
CA LYS A 146 -23.92 2.43 17.57
C LYS A 146 -23.14 2.53 16.27
N ILE A 147 -21.96 3.13 16.35
CA ILE A 147 -21.06 3.38 15.23
C ILE A 147 -19.78 2.60 15.49
N ARG A 148 -19.37 1.76 14.55
CA ARG A 148 -18.08 1.07 14.56
C ARG A 148 -17.37 1.34 13.26
N ILE A 149 -16.14 1.83 13.37
CA ILE A 149 -15.30 2.15 12.23
C ILE A 149 -13.97 1.45 12.43
N PHE A 150 -13.43 0.83 11.40
CA PHE A 150 -12.02 0.43 11.39
C PHE A 150 -11.29 1.08 10.24
N VAL A 151 -10.01 1.37 10.46
CA VAL A 151 -9.06 1.81 9.43
C VAL A 151 -7.94 0.79 9.40
N GLU A 152 -7.66 0.22 8.23
CA GLU A 152 -6.67 -0.84 8.04
C GLU A 152 -5.75 -0.50 6.87
N GLY A 153 -4.43 -0.70 7.03
CA GLY A 153 -3.47 -0.41 5.96
C GLY A 153 -2.03 -0.49 6.43
N TYR A 154 -1.11 0.06 5.63
CA TYR A 154 0.33 0.03 5.91
C TYR A 154 0.89 1.42 6.18
N GLY A 155 1.72 1.53 7.22
CA GLY A 155 2.42 2.77 7.56
C GLY A 155 1.53 3.84 8.20
N GLU A 156 1.90 5.11 8.01
CA GLU A 156 1.30 6.27 8.69
C GLU A 156 -0.13 6.61 8.22
N VAL A 157 -0.59 6.04 7.11
CA VAL A 157 -1.94 6.32 6.58
C VAL A 157 -3.05 5.90 7.54
N VAL A 158 -2.83 4.82 8.32
CA VAL A 158 -3.81 4.31 9.28
C VAL A 158 -4.05 5.32 10.38
N ASP A 159 -2.98 5.87 10.97
CA ASP A 159 -3.06 6.89 12.01
C ASP A 159 -3.65 8.20 11.47
N PHE A 160 -3.23 8.60 10.27
CA PHE A 160 -3.72 9.82 9.61
C PHE A 160 -5.22 9.80 9.38
N ILE A 161 -5.75 8.71 8.80
CA ILE A 161 -7.19 8.58 8.53
C ILE A 161 -7.97 8.39 9.83
N ALA A 162 -7.51 7.52 10.73
CA ALA A 162 -8.20 7.26 11.99
C ALA A 162 -8.36 8.52 12.83
N LYS A 163 -7.29 9.33 12.96
CA LYS A 163 -7.33 10.61 13.67
C LYS A 163 -8.34 11.57 13.06
N ARG A 164 -8.34 11.71 11.73
CA ARG A 164 -9.26 12.63 11.04
C ARG A 164 -10.72 12.17 11.14
N ILE A 165 -10.97 10.87 11.09
CA ILE A 165 -12.30 10.31 11.35
C ILE A 165 -12.71 10.61 12.79
N ASP A 166 -11.80 10.40 13.76
CA ASP A 166 -12.08 10.63 15.17
C ASP A 166 -12.46 12.08 15.47
N GLU A 167 -11.65 13.02 14.98
CA GLU A 167 -11.90 14.46 15.12
C GLU A 167 -13.26 14.88 14.52
N GLU A 168 -13.56 14.46 13.29
CA GLU A 168 -14.78 14.89 12.60
C GLU A 168 -16.04 14.26 13.21
N PHE A 169 -15.98 12.99 13.65
CA PHE A 169 -17.10 12.36 14.35
C PHE A 169 -17.34 12.98 15.73
N ARG A 170 -16.29 13.31 16.50
CA ARG A 170 -16.48 14.00 17.79
C ARG A 170 -17.18 15.33 17.61
N ILE A 171 -16.73 16.14 16.65
CA ILE A 171 -17.36 17.43 16.32
C ILE A 171 -18.83 17.22 15.93
N PHE A 172 -19.12 16.26 15.04
CA PHE A 172 -20.48 15.97 14.60
C PHE A 172 -21.39 15.51 15.75
N LEU A 173 -20.87 14.72 16.69
CA LEU A 173 -21.60 14.20 17.84
C LEU A 173 -21.67 15.18 19.02
N GLY A 174 -21.12 16.39 18.88
CA GLY A 174 -21.13 17.43 19.93
C GLY A 174 -20.10 17.23 21.04
N GLY A 175 -19.05 16.44 20.80
CA GLY A 175 -17.91 16.29 21.70
C GLY A 175 -16.85 17.38 21.47
N VAL A 176 -16.55 18.16 22.50
CA VAL A 176 -15.37 19.04 22.59
C VAL A 176 -14.13 18.22 22.90
#